data_AF-A0A8T6CEA2-F1
#
_entry.id   AF-A0A8T6CEA2-F1
#
_cell.length_a   1.000
_cell.length_b   1.000
_cell.length_c   1.000
_cell.angle_alpha   90.00
_cell.angle_beta   90.00
_cell.angle_gamma   90.00
#
_symmetry.space_group_name_H-M   'P 1'
#
loop_
_entity.id
_entity.type
_entity.pdbx_description
1 polymer ?
#
loop_
_entity_poly.entity_id
_entity_poly.type
_entity_poly.pdbx_seq_one_letter_code
_entity_poly.pdbx_strand_id
1 'polypeptide(L)' 'MLAAVADTHTAIWYLFGSDALSEIAKQTIEEAAKDGFNVGVSALSLAEIVYLSEKQRISSETLRRLTD' A
#
# COMPACT_ATOMS: atom_id res chain seq x y z
N MET A 1 -1.92 17.35 2.60
CA MET A 1 -2.20 17.31 1.14
C MET A 1 -2.11 15.87 0.68
N LEU A 2 -2.84 15.48 -0.37
CA LEU A 2 -2.71 14.14 -0.97
C LEU A 2 -1.60 14.18 -2.03
N ALA A 3 -0.54 13.39 -1.87
CA ALA A 3 0.60 13.36 -2.79
C ALA A 3 0.43 12.32 -3.90
N ALA A 4 -0.14 11.16 -3.55
CA ALA A 4 -0.33 10.05 -4.47
C ALA A 4 -1.50 9.15 -4.02
N VAL A 5 -1.93 8.26 -4.91
CA VAL A 5 -2.84 7.15 -4.59
C VAL A 5 -2.13 5.85 -4.95
N ALA A 6 -1.90 4.99 -3.96
CA ALA A 6 -1.32 3.67 -4.18
C ALA A 6 -2.39 2.69 -4.67
N ASP A 7 -2.07 1.93 -5.71
CA ASP A 7 -2.86 0.77 -6.10
C ASP A 7 -2.62 -0.41 -5.14
N THR A 8 -3.39 -1.48 -5.34
CA THR A 8 -3.37 -2.66 -4.47
C THR A 8 -1.98 -3.28 -4.34
N HIS A 9 -1.25 -3.44 -5.44
CA HIS A 9 0.08 -4.04 -5.40
C HIS A 9 1.12 -3.11 -4.78
N THR A 10 1.07 -1.81 -5.09
CA THR A 10 1.98 -0.80 -4.53
C THR A 10 1.85 -0.76 -3.01
N ALA A 11 0.63 -0.73 -2.48
CA ALA A 11 0.39 -0.74 -1.04
C ALA A 11 0.95 -2.01 -0.38
N ILE A 12 0.64 -3.19 -0.94
CA ILE A 12 1.12 -4.47 -0.41
C ILE A 12 2.65 -4.53 -0.45
N TRP A 13 3.26 -4.24 -1.60
CA TRP A 13 4.70 -4.33 -1.77
C TRP A 13 5.47 -3.37 -0.87
N TYR A 14 4.95 -2.16 -0.67
CA TYR A 14 5.54 -1.21 0.27
C TYR A 14 5.49 -1.72 1.72
N LEU A 15 4.33 -2.20 2.18
CA LEU A 15 4.15 -2.72 3.55
C LEU A 15 5.04 -3.91 3.92
N PHE A 16 5.49 -4.66 2.91
CA PHE A 16 6.33 -5.85 3.07
C PHE A 16 7.76 -5.67 2.54
N GLY A 17 8.15 -4.47 2.09
CA GLY A 17 9.49 -4.22 1.56
C GLY A 17 9.84 -5.11 0.36
N SER A 18 8.89 -5.37 -0.54
CA SER A 18 9.07 -6.26 -1.67
C SER A 18 9.94 -5.64 -2.78
N ASP A 19 10.86 -6.43 -3.33
CA ASP A 19 11.68 -6.05 -4.49
C ASP A 19 10.87 -5.81 -5.78
N ALA A 20 9.59 -6.21 -5.80
CA ALA A 20 8.68 -5.92 -6.91
C ALA A 20 8.22 -4.44 -6.94
N LEU A 21 8.38 -3.71 -5.84
CA LEU A 21 8.06 -2.29 -5.79
C LEU A 21 9.05 -1.50 -6.64
N SER A 22 8.55 -0.69 -7.58
CA SER A 22 9.42 0.19 -8.34
C SER A 22 10.06 1.24 -7.44
N GLU A 23 11.31 1.60 -7.75
CA GLU A 23 12.05 2.59 -6.97
C GLU A 23 11.34 3.96 -6.97
N ILE A 24 10.70 4.32 -8.09
CA ILE A 24 9.91 5.57 -8.18
C ILE A 24 8.73 5.54 -7.21
N ALA A 25 7.98 4.43 -7.14
CA ALA A 25 6.84 4.32 -6.24
C ALA A 25 7.29 4.36 -4.77
N LYS A 26 8.38 3.67 -4.44
CA LYS A 26 8.99 3.72 -3.11
C LYS A 26 9.38 5.14 -2.74
N GLN A 27 10.15 5.83 -3.59
CA GLN A 27 10.59 7.21 -3.34
C GLN A 27 9.40 8.16 -3.18
N THR A 28 8.37 8.03 -4.01
CA THR A 28 7.16 8.85 -3.91
C THR A 28 6.48 8.71 -2.54
N ILE A 29 6.41 7.49 -2.00
CA ILE A 29 5.81 7.23 -0.68
C ILE A 29 6.71 7.80 0.44
N GLU A 30 8.01 7.57 0.39
CA GLU A 30 8.97 8.07 1.38
C GLU A 30 9.04 9.61 1.41
N GLU A 31 9.02 10.25 0.25
CA GLU A 31 9.00 11.71 0.13
C GLU A 31 7.69 12.29 0.65
N ALA A 32 6.55 11.69 0.31
CA ALA A 32 5.26 12.09 0.86
C ALA A 32 5.25 12.00 2.40
N ALA A 33 5.78 10.92 2.97
CA ALA A 33 5.90 10.76 4.41
C ALA A 33 6.82 11.83 5.05
N LYS A 34 7.96 12.11 4.42
CA LYS A 34 8.92 13.14 4.86
C LYS A 34 8.32 14.54 4.84
N ASP A 35 7.50 14.86 3.85
CA ASP A 35 6.88 16.17 3.67
C ASP A 35 5.55 16.33 4.45
N GLY A 36 5.11 15.29 5.16
CA GLY A 36 3.85 15.29 5.91
C GLY A 36 2.61 15.24 5.01
N PHE A 37 2.74 14.69 3.81
CA PHE A 37 1.64 14.46 2.88
C PHE A 37 1.10 13.03 3.00
N ASN A 38 -0.17 12.87 2.63
CA ASN A 38 -0.84 11.58 2.66
C ASN A 38 -0.63 10.85 1.34
N VAL A 39 -0.45 9.53 1.41
CA VAL A 39 -0.64 8.62 0.29
C VAL A 39 -1.97 7.92 0.51
N GLY A 40 -2.90 8.09 -0.43
CA GLY A 40 -4.23 7.50 -0.34
C GLY A 40 -4.25 6.06 -0.83
N VAL A 41 -5.22 5.28 -0.36
CA VAL A 41 -5.59 3.99 -0.93
C VAL A 41 -7.08 4.03 -1.26
N SER A 42 -7.46 3.55 -2.45
CA SER A 42 -8.87 3.56 -2.85
C SER A 42 -9.68 2.53 -2.05
N ALA A 43 -10.97 2.77 -1.85
CA ALA A 43 -11.86 1.80 -1.22
C ALA A 43 -11.96 0.49 -2.03
N LEU A 44 -11.80 0.54 -3.36
CA LEU A 44 -11.73 -0.64 -4.21
C LEU A 44 -10.48 -1.46 -3.92
N SER A 45 -9.32 -0.81 -3.82
CA SER A 45 -8.05 -1.47 -3.47
C SER A 45 -8.11 -2.10 -2.07
N LEU A 46 -8.78 -1.45 -1.12
CA LEU A 46 -9.04 -2.04 0.19
C LEU A 46 -9.90 -3.32 0.08
N ALA A 47 -10.98 -3.29 -0.71
CA ALA A 47 -11.80 -4.47 -0.96
C ALA A 47 -11.02 -5.60 -1.64
N GLU A 48 -10.12 -5.28 -2.58
CA GLU A 48 -9.23 -6.24 -3.22
C GLU A 48 -8.25 -6.88 -2.21
N ILE A 49 -7.67 -6.09 -1.29
CA ILE A 49 -6.80 -6.61 -0.21
C ILE A 49 -7.57 -7.59 0.68
N VAL A 50 -8.79 -7.25 1.09
CA VAL A 50 -9.67 -8.15 1.87
C VAL A 50 -9.92 -9.44 1.10
N TYR A 51 -10.33 -9.34 -0.17
CA TYR A 51 -10.58 -10.51 -1.02
C TYR A 51 -9.33 -11.40 -1.17
N LEU A 52 -8.16 -10.83 -1.44
CA LEU A 52 -6.92 -11.59 -1.57
C LEU A 52 -6.51 -12.28 -0.26
N SER A 53 -6.73 -11.63 0.88
CA SER A 53 -6.51 -12.21 2.21
C SER A 53 -7.44 -13.39 2.47
N GLU A 54 -8.74 -13.25 2.20
CA GLU A 54 -9.72 -14.35 2.33
C GLU A 54 -9.40 -15.54 1.44
N LYS A 55 -8.86 -15.28 0.24
CA LYS A 55 -8.37 -16.32 -0.69
C LYS A 55 -6.99 -16.87 -0.32
N GLN A 56 -6.40 -16.45 0.80
CA GLN A 56 -5.06 -16.85 1.25
C GLN A 56 -3.96 -16.61 0.20
N ARG A 57 -4.14 -15.58 -0.66
CA ARG A 57 -3.17 -15.20 -1.69
C ARG A 57 -2.13 -14.20 -1.18
N ILE A 58 -2.42 -13.54 -0.07
CA ILE A 58 -1.54 -12.65 0.68
C ILE A 58 -1.70 -12.92 2.18
N SER A 59 -0.77 -12.41 2.98
CA SER A 59 -0.86 -12.50 4.44
C SER A 59 -2.10 -11.77 4.97
N SER A 60 -2.82 -12.36 5.91
CA SER A 60 -3.93 -11.69 6.62
C SER A 60 -3.46 -10.48 7.43
N GLU A 61 -2.16 -10.41 7.74
CA GLU A 61 -1.52 -9.26 8.39
C GLU A 61 -1.52 -8.01 7.51
N THR A 62 -1.75 -8.13 6.20
CA THR A 62 -1.76 -7.00 5.27
C THR A 62 -2.79 -5.95 5.68
N LEU A 63 -4.03 -6.36 6.01
CA LEU A 63 -5.08 -5.43 6.38
C LEU A 63 -4.72 -4.70 7.69
N ARG A 64 -4.20 -5.44 8.67
CA ARG A 64 -3.76 -4.89 9.95
C ARG A 64 -2.67 -3.84 9.76
N ARG A 65 -1.63 -4.15 8.99
CA ARG A 65 -0.54 -3.22 8.68
C ARG A 65 -0.96 -1.97 7.91
N LEU A 66 -2.06 -2.05 7.14
CA LEU A 66 -2.56 -0.91 6.39
C LEU A 66 -3.37 0.06 7.26
N THR A 67 -3.94 -0.42 8.36
CA THR A 67 -4.84 0.36 9.24
C THR A 67 -4.24 0.79 10.57
N ASP A 68 -3.12 0.16 10.98
CA ASP A 68 -2.33 0.50 12.18
C ASP A 68 -1.45 1.73 11.92
#